data_AF-A0AAD5KEV8-F1
#
_entry.id   AF-A0AAD5KEV8-F1
#
_cell.length_a   1.000
_cell.length_b   1.000
_cell.length_c   1.000
_cell.angle_alpha   90.00
_cell.angle_beta   90.00
_cell.angle_gamma   90.00
#
_symmetry.space_group_name_H-M   'P 1'
#
loop_
_entity.id
_entity.type
_entity.pdbx_description
1 polymer ?
#
loop_
_entity_poly.entity_id
_entity_poly.type
_entity_poly.pdbx_seq_one_letter_code
_entity_poly.pdbx_strand_id
1 'polypeptide(L)'
;MSNDATTTTMGELAWHSRRKAWTNATNEKIASQNARATETNAWFNERLDDQKHLLSCYDHLIVRRKESNQPIPLKFAVKVIVQGWKRDGTWPEGMEAPTSTDPNGF
;
A
#
# COMPACT_ATOMS: atom_id res chain seq x y z
N MET A 1 -23.50 -35.71 30.21
CA MET A 1 -22.48 -34.68 29.88
C MET A 1 -21.90 -35.04 28.52
N SER A 2 -22.20 -34.26 27.48
CA SER A 2 -21.45 -34.18 26.21
C SER A 2 -22.27 -33.35 25.23
N ASN A 3 -21.88 -32.10 25.01
CA ASN A 3 -22.41 -31.23 23.95
C ASN A 3 -21.33 -30.20 23.61
N ASP A 4 -20.35 -30.56 22.78
CA ASP A 4 -19.34 -29.60 22.29
C ASP A 4 -18.71 -30.02 20.93
N ALA A 5 -19.46 -30.76 20.10
CA ALA A 5 -18.96 -31.25 18.80
C ALA A 5 -19.50 -30.48 17.57
N THR A 6 -20.45 -29.55 17.75
CA THR A 6 -21.13 -28.86 16.63
C THR A 6 -20.67 -27.42 16.39
N THR A 7 -19.88 -26.84 17.28
CA THR A 7 -19.39 -25.44 17.19
C THR A 7 -18.07 -25.31 16.45
N THR A 8 -17.21 -26.34 16.45
CA THR A 8 -15.90 -26.34 15.78
C THR A 8 -16.00 -26.26 14.25
N THR A 9 -17.10 -26.69 13.65
CA THR A 9 -17.23 -26.86 12.19
C THR A 9 -17.66 -25.59 11.45
N MET A 10 -18.45 -24.72 12.06
CA MET A 10 -19.02 -23.51 11.42
C MET A 10 -17.95 -22.44 11.14
N GLY A 11 -17.09 -22.16 12.13
CA GLY A 11 -16.03 -21.16 12.01
C GLY A 11 -14.95 -21.56 11.00
N GLU A 12 -14.59 -22.84 10.99
CA GLU A 12 -13.62 -23.41 10.06
C GLU A 12 -14.12 -23.37 8.60
N LEU A 13 -15.38 -23.76 8.35
CA LEU A 13 -15.99 -23.65 7.02
C LEU A 13 -16.05 -22.20 6.53
N ALA A 14 -16.44 -21.27 7.40
CA ALA A 14 -16.46 -19.84 7.08
C ALA A 14 -15.05 -19.30 6.77
N TRP A 15 -14.04 -19.73 7.54
CA TRP A 15 -12.64 -19.38 7.32
C TRP A 15 -12.12 -19.91 5.98
N HIS A 16 -12.35 -21.19 5.68
CA HIS A 16 -11.94 -21.79 4.40
C HIS A 16 -12.63 -21.13 3.20
N SER A 17 -13.93 -20.84 3.31
CA SER A 17 -14.68 -20.13 2.26
C SER A 17 -14.09 -18.75 1.99
N ARG A 18 -13.80 -17.98 3.05
CA ARG A 18 -13.21 -16.64 2.94
C ARG A 18 -11.79 -16.67 2.39
N ARG A 19 -10.96 -17.61 2.88
CA ARG A 19 -9.60 -17.82 2.39
C ARG A 19 -9.62 -18.18 0.90
N LYS A 20 -10.49 -19.09 0.49
CA LYS A 20 -10.66 -19.48 -0.92
C LYS A 20 -11.08 -18.29 -1.78
N ALA A 21 -11.97 -17.42 -1.30
CA ALA A 21 -12.35 -16.19 -1.98
C ALA A 21 -11.17 -15.20 -2.14
N TRP A 22 -10.24 -15.17 -1.18
CA TRP A 22 -9.04 -14.34 -1.25
C TRP A 22 -7.95 -14.92 -2.17
N THR A 23 -7.81 -16.25 -2.21
CA THR A 23 -6.73 -16.91 -2.96
C THR A 23 -7.12 -17.32 -4.39
N ASN A 24 -8.41 -17.42 -4.71
CA ASN A 24 -8.88 -17.82 -6.05
C ASN A 24 -9.11 -16.62 -6.98
N ALA A 25 -8.14 -15.72 -7.08
CA ALA A 25 -8.13 -14.78 -8.20
C ALA A 25 -7.79 -15.56 -9.48
N THR A 26 -8.57 -15.38 -10.55
CA THR A 26 -8.22 -15.95 -11.85
C THR A 26 -6.94 -15.29 -12.37
N ASN A 27 -6.14 -16.02 -13.16
CA ASN A 27 -4.93 -15.48 -13.78
C ASN A 27 -5.22 -14.19 -14.57
N GLU A 28 -6.37 -14.12 -15.23
CA GLU A 28 -6.84 -12.92 -15.94
C GLU A 28 -7.04 -11.73 -14.99
N LYS A 29 -7.67 -11.96 -13.83
CA LYS A 29 -7.88 -10.92 -12.82
C LYS A 29 -6.54 -10.43 -12.25
N ILE A 30 -5.62 -11.34 -11.97
CA ILE A 30 -4.26 -11.00 -11.52
C ILE A 30 -3.54 -10.17 -12.59
N ALA A 31 -3.57 -10.60 -13.85
CA ALA A 31 -2.94 -9.88 -14.96
C ALA A 31 -3.52 -8.46 -15.13
N SER A 32 -4.85 -8.32 -15.07
CA SER A 32 -5.51 -7.01 -15.16
C SER A 32 -5.14 -6.08 -13.99
N GLN A 33 -5.02 -6.61 -12.78
CA GLN A 33 -4.59 -5.84 -11.61
C GLN A 33 -3.12 -5.41 -11.74
N ASN A 34 -2.25 -6.29 -12.22
CA ASN A 34 -0.84 -5.99 -12.45
C ASN A 34 -0.64 -4.93 -13.55
N ALA A 35 -1.43 -4.99 -14.63
CA ALA A 35 -1.42 -3.98 -15.68
C ALA A 35 -1.82 -2.60 -15.11
N ARG A 36 -2.94 -2.54 -14.37
CA ARG A 36 -3.38 -1.32 -13.69
C ARG A 36 -2.36 -0.80 -12.68
N ALA A 37 -1.71 -1.68 -11.92
CA ALA A 37 -0.66 -1.31 -10.98
C ALA A 37 0.56 -0.73 -11.69
N THR A 38 0.93 -1.30 -12.85
CA THR A 38 2.02 -0.79 -13.70
C THR A 38 1.73 0.62 -14.20
N GLU A 39 0.53 0.85 -14.74
CA GLU A 39 0.10 2.18 -15.21
C GLU A 39 0.07 3.20 -14.07
N THR A 40 -0.50 2.83 -12.93
CA THR A 40 -0.55 3.70 -11.74
C THR A 40 0.86 4.05 -11.29
N ASN A 41 1.75 3.06 -11.23
CA ASN A 41 3.14 3.28 -10.82
C ASN A 41 3.91 4.18 -11.80
N ALA A 42 3.69 4.04 -13.10
CA ALA A 42 4.29 4.92 -14.11
C ALA A 42 3.87 6.37 -13.90
N TRP A 43 2.56 6.62 -13.72
CA TRP A 43 2.01 7.96 -13.45
C TRP A 43 2.66 8.63 -12.23
N PHE A 44 2.86 7.88 -11.15
CA PHE A 44 3.49 8.41 -9.94
C PHE A 44 4.99 8.61 -10.11
N ASN A 45 5.69 7.72 -10.83
CA ASN A 45 7.12 7.90 -11.11
C ASN A 45 7.38 9.18 -11.92
N GLU A 46 6.58 9.45 -12.94
CA GLU A 46 6.72 10.67 -13.77
C GLU A 46 6.47 11.96 -12.98
N ARG A 47 5.54 11.93 -12.01
CA ARG A 47 5.12 13.13 -11.26
C ARG A 47 5.84 13.36 -9.94
N LEU A 48 6.38 12.30 -9.32
CA LEU A 48 7.02 12.37 -8.00
C LEU A 48 8.54 12.17 -8.07
N ASP A 49 9.14 12.50 -9.21
CA ASP A 49 10.61 12.57 -9.36
C ASP A 49 11.19 13.83 -8.67
N ASP A 50 10.46 14.95 -8.71
CA ASP A 50 10.91 16.21 -8.11
C ASP A 50 10.50 16.33 -6.63
N GLN A 51 11.45 16.78 -5.80
CA GLN A 51 11.24 17.15 -4.40
C GLN A 51 10.08 18.14 -4.22
N LYS A 52 9.90 19.11 -5.14
CA LYS A 52 8.81 20.09 -5.05
C LYS A 52 7.43 19.41 -5.10
N HIS A 53 7.28 18.41 -5.96
CA HIS A 53 6.04 17.65 -6.07
C HIS A 53 5.79 16.78 -4.84
N LEU A 54 6.84 16.14 -4.30
CA LEU A 54 6.76 15.36 -3.06
C LEU A 54 6.31 16.23 -1.88
N LEU A 55 6.86 17.43 -1.71
CA LEU A 55 6.46 18.35 -0.66
C LEU A 55 5.04 18.88 -0.84
N SER A 56 4.62 19.18 -2.07
CA SER A 56 3.23 19.57 -2.37
C SER A 56 2.24 18.45 -2.00
N CYS A 57 2.58 17.20 -2.31
CA CYS A 57 1.77 16.05 -1.89
C CYS A 57 1.74 15.89 -0.37
N TYR A 58 2.86 16.07 0.32
CA TYR A 58 2.92 16.05 1.78
C TYR A 58 2.02 17.12 2.41
N ASP A 59 2.08 18.34 1.89
CA ASP A 59 1.24 19.44 2.37
C ASP A 59 -0.25 19.16 2.17
N HIS A 60 -0.63 18.56 1.04
CA HIS A 60 -2.02 18.21 0.78
C HIS A 60 -2.53 17.07 1.66
N LEU A 61 -1.76 15.98 1.77
CA LEU A 61 -2.20 14.74 2.40
C LEU A 61 -2.01 14.75 3.92
N ILE A 62 -0.89 15.28 4.40
CA ILE A 62 -0.50 15.19 5.82
C ILE A 62 -0.85 16.47 6.55
N VAL A 63 -0.42 17.62 6.03
CA VAL A 63 -0.63 18.92 6.70
C VAL A 63 -2.09 19.34 6.60
N ARG A 64 -2.65 19.36 5.38
CA ARG A 64 -4.04 19.78 5.10
C ARG A 64 -5.06 18.66 5.24
N ARG A 65 -4.62 17.40 5.38
CA ARG A 65 -5.47 16.21 5.52
C ARG A 65 -6.57 16.10 4.45
N LYS A 66 -6.24 16.48 3.21
CA LYS A 66 -7.19 16.34 2.10
C LYS A 66 -7.31 14.87 1.72
N GLU A 67 -8.54 14.42 1.52
CA GLU A 67 -8.82 13.08 1.04
C GLU A 67 -8.47 12.96 -0.45
N SER A 68 -7.94 11.80 -0.83
CA SER A 68 -7.70 11.43 -2.22
C SER A 68 -8.64 10.32 -2.62
N ASN A 69 -9.37 10.51 -3.71
CA ASN A 69 -10.22 9.48 -4.31
C ASN A 69 -9.41 8.39 -5.04
N GLN A 70 -8.09 8.61 -5.19
CA GLN A 70 -7.18 7.64 -5.80
C GLN A 70 -6.23 7.07 -4.74
N PRO A 71 -6.07 5.72 -4.71
CA PRO A 71 -5.10 5.09 -3.84
C PRO A 71 -3.69 5.48 -4.26
N ILE A 72 -2.85 5.80 -3.28
CA ILE A 72 -1.43 6.09 -3.49
C ILE A 72 -0.66 4.80 -3.23
N PRO A 73 0.13 4.28 -4.20
CA PRO A 73 0.95 3.11 -3.95
C PRO A 73 1.94 3.37 -2.83
N LEU A 74 2.10 2.38 -1.94
CA LEU A 74 2.82 2.53 -0.68
C LEU A 74 4.25 3.07 -0.87
N LYS A 75 4.97 2.58 -1.88
CA LYS A 75 6.33 3.05 -2.20
C LYS A 75 6.43 4.57 -2.42
N PHE A 76 5.37 5.20 -2.95
CA PHE A 76 5.34 6.65 -3.15
C PHE A 76 4.90 7.39 -1.90
N ALA A 77 3.97 6.82 -1.13
CA ALA A 77 3.56 7.38 0.15
C ALA A 77 4.78 7.53 1.09
N VAL A 78 5.63 6.51 1.16
CA VAL A 78 6.88 6.55 1.94
C VAL A 78 7.79 7.69 1.46
N LYS A 79 8.01 7.84 0.15
CA LYS A 79 8.81 8.96 -0.40
C LYS A 79 8.25 10.33 0.00
N VAL A 80 6.94 10.51 -0.11
CA VAL A 80 6.25 11.77 0.25
C VAL A 80 6.43 12.08 1.74
N ILE A 81 6.21 11.09 2.61
CA ILE A 81 6.32 11.26 4.07
C ILE A 81 7.76 11.60 4.47
N VAL A 82 8.75 10.85 3.97
CA VAL A 82 10.17 11.06 4.31
C VAL A 82 10.63 12.46 3.89
N GLN A 83 10.24 12.93 2.70
CA GLN A 83 10.60 14.29 2.27
C GLN A 83 9.95 15.37 3.16
N GLY A 84 8.69 15.17 3.54
CA GLY A 84 8.01 16.07 4.48
C GLY A 84 8.69 16.11 5.85
N TRP A 85 9.05 14.95 6.40
CA TRP A 85 9.74 14.87 7.69
C TRP A 85 11.16 15.44 7.65
N LYS A 86 11.88 15.26 6.53
CA LYS A 86 13.17 15.94 6.30
C LYS A 86 13.01 17.46 6.32
N ARG A 87 11.98 17.99 5.64
CA ARG A 87 11.67 19.43 5.67
C ARG A 87 11.31 19.92 7.07
N ASP A 88 10.51 19.15 7.80
CA ASP A 88 10.01 19.52 9.13
C ASP A 88 11.08 19.33 10.23
N GLY A 89 12.27 18.80 9.90
CA GLY A 89 13.36 18.53 10.85
C GLY A 89 13.08 17.37 11.81
N THR A 90 12.05 16.56 11.53
CA THR A 90 11.65 15.40 12.36
C THR A 90 12.30 14.10 11.89
N TRP A 91 12.89 14.10 10.69
CA TRP A 91 13.70 12.99 10.19
C TRP A 91 15.15 13.09 10.69
N PRO A 92 15.75 12.00 11.20
CA PRO A 92 17.15 12.01 11.62
C PRO A 92 18.09 12.44 10.49
N GLU A 93 18.98 13.40 10.76
CA GLU A 93 20.00 13.83 9.81
C GLU A 93 20.94 12.67 9.45
N GLY A 94 21.25 12.51 8.17
CA GLY A 94 22.15 11.47 7.68
C GLY A 94 21.56 10.07 7.57
N MET A 95 20.27 9.86 7.89
CA MET A 95 19.59 8.59 7.61
C MET A 95 18.86 8.62 6.26
N GLU A 96 19.10 7.62 5.43
CA GLU A 96 18.22 7.31 4.31
C GLU A 96 17.17 6.29 4.74
N ALA A 97 15.96 6.37 4.16
CA ALA A 97 14.98 5.32 4.36
C ALA A 97 15.54 4.02 3.75
N PRO A 98 15.35 2.86 4.40
CA PRO A 98 15.76 1.58 3.84
C PRO A 98 15.24 1.45 2.41
N THR A 99 16.12 1.15 1.47
CA THR A 99 15.70 0.82 0.10
C THR A 99 14.88 -0.47 0.16
N SER A 100 13.76 -0.54 -0.56
CA SER A 100 12.97 -1.78 -0.59
C SER A 100 13.85 -2.88 -1.19
N THR A 101 14.37 -3.78 -0.35
CA THR A 101 15.22 -4.90 -0.77
C THR A 101 14.40 -6.02 -1.42
N ASP A 102 13.12 -5.78 -1.72
CA ASP A 102 12.30 -6.74 -2.44
C ASP A 102 12.57 -6.61 -3.95
N PRO A 103 13.22 -7.60 -4.58
CA PRO A 103 13.48 -7.58 -6.02
C PRO A 103 12.19 -7.55 -6.85
N ASN A 104 11.02 -7.76 -6.23
CA ASN A 104 9.72 -7.74 -6.90
C ASN A 104 8.88 -6.47 -6.62
N GLY A 105 9.38 -5.51 -5.84
CA GLY A 105 8.79 -4.16 -5.75
C GLY A 105 7.28 -4.11 -5.47
N PHE A 106 6.79 -4.94 -4.55
CA PHE A 106 5.40 -4.89 -4.07
C PHE A 106 5.22 -3.81 -3.00
#